data_AF-A0A258B1C8-F1
#
_entry.id   AF-A0A258B1C8-F1
#
_cell.length_a   1.000
_cell.length_b   1.000
_cell.length_c   1.000
_cell.angle_alpha   90.00
_cell.angle_beta   90.00
_cell.angle_gamma   90.00
#
_symmetry.space_group_name_H-M   'P 1'
#
loop_
_entity.id
_entity.type
_entity.pdbx_description
1 polymer ?
#
loop_
_entity_poly.entity_id
_entity_poly.type
_entity_poly.pdbx_seq_one_letter_code
_entity_poly.pdbx_strand_id
1 'polypeptide(L)'
;MNALNRVPFMSRSISPASMAHQIRSGQFVHFRAPLSMRVIKPATVRGWMREHPSARPSLEWWLDVVRQAKWGNLAELRRTFPAADPVKAASSRQVIVFNISGNAYRLIAAVHFNTGLVYVLAFMSHAEYSKNRWKNTL
;
A
#
# COMPACT_ATOMS: atom_id res chain seq x y z
N MET A 1 -34.05 36.21 1.00
CA MET A 1 -33.98 34.79 1.40
C MET A 1 -33.69 33.97 0.15
N ASN A 2 -32.76 33.00 0.09
CA ASN A 2 -31.73 32.57 1.06
C ASN A 2 -30.42 32.23 0.29
N ALA A 3 -29.32 32.07 1.02
CA ALA A 3 -27.99 31.73 0.48
C ALA A 3 -27.55 30.30 0.85
N LEU A 4 -26.24 30.01 0.69
CA LEU A 4 -25.49 28.76 1.01
C LEU A 4 -25.45 27.75 -0.18
N ASN A 5 -24.30 27.56 -0.88
CA ASN A 5 -23.02 26.88 -0.50
C ASN A 5 -23.06 25.35 -0.74
N ARG A 6 -21.99 24.59 -1.08
CA ARG A 6 -20.51 24.78 -1.26
C ARG A 6 -19.95 23.51 -1.97
N VAL A 7 -18.85 23.40 -2.74
CA VAL A 7 -17.94 24.26 -3.54
C VAL A 7 -17.16 23.33 -4.52
N PRO A 8 -16.58 23.82 -5.64
CA PRO A 8 -15.84 22.98 -6.61
C PRO A 8 -14.44 22.53 -6.14
N PHE A 9 -14.01 21.36 -6.59
CA PHE A 9 -12.71 20.75 -6.24
C PHE A 9 -11.54 21.36 -7.05
N MET A 10 -10.91 22.41 -6.51
CA MET A 10 -9.70 23.00 -7.09
C MET A 10 -8.43 22.34 -6.55
N SER A 11 -7.65 21.70 -7.42
CA SER A 11 -6.26 21.33 -7.14
C SER A 11 -5.41 22.60 -7.06
N ARG A 12 -5.16 23.10 -5.84
CA ARG A 12 -4.30 24.28 -5.62
C ARG A 12 -2.85 23.86 -5.47
N SER A 13 -2.07 24.02 -6.54
CA SER A 13 -0.62 24.18 -6.42
C SER A 13 -0.32 25.41 -5.56
N ILE A 14 0.31 25.20 -4.41
CA ILE A 14 0.64 26.28 -3.48
C ILE A 14 1.84 27.05 -4.04
N SER A 15 1.62 28.31 -4.42
CA SER A 15 2.71 29.21 -4.86
C SER A 15 3.75 29.40 -3.75
N PRO A 16 5.06 29.49 -4.05
CA PRO A 16 6.11 29.75 -3.06
C PRO A 16 5.83 30.96 -2.15
N ALA A 17 5.17 32.00 -2.66
CA ALA A 17 4.77 33.17 -1.87
C ALA A 17 3.74 32.83 -0.76
N SER A 18 2.81 31.90 -1.04
CA SER A 18 1.85 31.40 -0.04
C SER A 18 2.54 30.51 1.01
N MET A 19 3.61 29.82 0.63
CA MET A 19 4.39 28.96 1.53
C MET A 19 5.16 29.80 2.57
N ALA A 20 5.77 30.91 2.13
CA ALA A 20 6.46 31.87 3.01
C ALA A 20 5.52 32.53 4.06
N HIS A 21 4.25 32.75 3.71
CA HIS A 21 3.26 33.31 4.65
C HIS A 21 2.88 32.30 5.74
N GLN A 22 2.74 31.03 5.39
CA GLN A 22 2.29 29.97 6.31
C GLN A 22 3.36 29.57 7.34
N ILE A 23 4.64 29.83 7.07
CA ILE A 23 5.74 29.66 8.04
C ILE A 23 5.60 30.63 9.23
N ARG A 24 4.99 31.82 9.03
CA ARG A 24 4.84 32.84 10.10
C ARG A 24 3.69 32.58 11.08
N SER A 25 2.80 31.61 10.81
CA SER A 25 1.60 31.35 11.63
C SER A 25 1.71 30.14 12.57
N GLY A 26 2.89 29.51 12.65
CA GLY A 26 3.11 28.33 13.50
C GLY A 26 2.38 27.05 13.06
N GLN A 27 1.69 27.06 11.91
CA GLN A 27 1.02 25.89 11.37
C GLN A 27 2.02 24.91 10.73
N PHE A 28 2.63 24.06 11.57
CA PHE A 28 3.48 22.95 11.13
C PHE A 28 2.68 21.86 10.39
N VAL A 29 2.38 22.11 9.12
CA VAL A 29 2.13 21.03 8.15
C VAL A 29 3.41 20.22 8.01
N HIS A 30 3.52 19.13 8.76
CA HIS A 30 4.68 18.23 8.75
C HIS A 30 4.85 17.55 7.37
N PHE A 31 5.50 18.25 6.45
CA PHE A 31 6.05 17.70 5.20
C PHE A 31 7.21 16.73 5.51
N ARG A 32 6.89 15.58 6.11
CA ARG A 32 7.81 14.44 6.13
C ARG A 32 7.98 13.98 4.68
N ALA A 33 9.21 13.97 4.19
CA ALA A 33 9.53 13.35 2.91
C ALA A 33 9.00 11.89 2.90
N PRO A 34 8.42 11.41 1.79
CA PRO A 34 7.74 10.12 1.77
C PRO A 34 8.75 8.99 2.02
N LEU A 35 8.45 8.18 3.04
CA LEU A 35 9.32 7.13 3.53
C LEU A 35 9.45 6.00 2.50
N SER A 36 10.67 5.54 2.24
CA SER A 36 10.89 4.34 1.44
C SER A 36 10.29 3.10 2.14
N MET A 37 9.59 2.27 1.37
CA MET A 37 8.84 1.13 1.90
C MET A 37 9.74 -0.03 2.34
N ARG A 38 9.74 -0.29 3.65
CA ARG A 38 10.51 -1.36 4.30
C ARG A 38 9.67 -2.62 4.45
N VAL A 39 9.99 -3.65 3.66
CA VAL A 39 9.45 -5.00 3.85
C VAL A 39 9.98 -5.60 5.16
N ILE A 40 9.08 -6.00 6.05
CA ILE A 40 9.36 -6.71 7.29
C ILE A 40 9.42 -8.22 7.01
N LYS A 41 10.40 -8.92 7.60
CA LYS A 41 10.69 -10.35 7.37
C LYS A 41 10.73 -10.77 5.87
N PRO A 42 11.54 -10.12 5.00
CA PRO A 42 11.65 -10.50 3.58
C PRO A 42 12.23 -11.91 3.35
N ALA A 43 12.78 -12.55 4.39
CA ALA A 43 13.14 -13.97 4.37
C ALA A 43 11.93 -14.90 4.20
N THR A 44 10.75 -14.51 4.68
CA THR A 44 9.48 -15.25 4.48
C THR A 44 9.11 -15.32 3.00
N VAL A 45 9.21 -14.20 2.28
CA VAL A 45 8.97 -14.17 0.83
C VAL A 45 9.99 -15.04 0.08
N ARG A 46 11.25 -15.06 0.54
CA ARG A 46 12.28 -15.98 0.01
C ARG A 46 12.02 -17.46 0.34
N GLY A 47 11.19 -17.77 1.35
CA GLY A 47 10.64 -19.11 1.59
C GLY A 47 9.66 -19.49 0.47
N TRP A 48 8.64 -18.66 0.28
CA TRP A 48 7.64 -18.83 -0.77
C TRP A 48 8.23 -18.99 -2.18
N MET A 49 9.35 -18.30 -2.49
CA MET A 49 10.11 -18.48 -3.75
C MET A 49 10.71 -19.88 -3.96
N ARG A 50 11.03 -20.61 -2.88
CA ARG A 50 11.56 -21.99 -2.94
C ARG A 50 10.42 -23.01 -3.00
N GLU A 51 9.37 -22.76 -2.23
CA GLU A 51 8.15 -23.57 -2.20
C GLU A 51 7.37 -23.49 -3.52
N HIS A 52 7.42 -22.32 -4.19
CA HIS A 52 6.70 -22.03 -5.43
C HIS A 52 7.66 -21.47 -6.50
N PRO A 53 8.48 -22.31 -7.17
CA PRO A 53 9.45 -21.85 -8.17
C PRO A 53 8.80 -21.07 -9.33
N SER A 54 7.58 -21.44 -9.73
CA SER A 54 6.76 -20.72 -10.72
C SER A 54 6.42 -19.28 -10.31
N ALA A 55 6.34 -19.00 -9.00
CA ALA A 55 6.06 -17.67 -8.46
C ALA A 55 7.32 -16.81 -8.27
N ARG A 56 8.50 -17.43 -8.26
CA ARG A 56 9.77 -16.78 -7.87
C ARG A 56 10.04 -15.46 -8.60
N PRO A 57 10.00 -15.37 -9.95
CA PRO A 57 10.35 -14.12 -10.64
C PRO A 57 9.41 -12.96 -10.28
N SER A 58 8.10 -13.24 -10.10
CA SER A 58 7.13 -12.22 -9.69
C SER A 58 7.28 -11.82 -8.22
N LEU A 59 7.72 -12.73 -7.34
CA LEU A 59 8.01 -12.44 -5.94
C LEU A 59 9.31 -11.63 -5.77
N GLU A 60 10.32 -11.89 -6.61
CA GLU A 60 11.57 -11.11 -6.64
C GLU A 60 11.29 -9.68 -7.13
N TRP A 61 10.60 -9.55 -8.27
CA TRP A 61 10.14 -8.25 -8.77
C TRP A 61 9.27 -7.49 -7.76
N TRP A 62 8.32 -8.17 -7.09
CA TRP A 62 7.49 -7.54 -6.05
C TRP A 62 8.32 -7.00 -4.89
N LEU A 63 9.31 -7.77 -4.38
CA LEU A 63 10.20 -7.29 -3.31
C LEU A 63 10.96 -6.04 -3.72
N ASP A 64 11.55 -6.02 -4.91
CA ASP A 64 12.45 -4.95 -5.34
C ASP A 64 11.69 -3.68 -5.76
N VAL A 65 10.50 -3.82 -6.35
CA VAL A 65 9.59 -2.70 -6.56
C VAL A 65 9.11 -2.12 -5.23
N VAL A 66 8.70 -2.96 -4.26
CA VAL A 66 8.27 -2.47 -2.94
C VAL A 66 9.42 -1.74 -2.24
N ARG A 67 10.63 -2.29 -2.21
CA ARG A 67 11.81 -1.66 -1.55
C ARG A 67 12.14 -0.26 -2.06
N GLN A 68 11.88 0.02 -3.33
CA GLN A 68 12.15 1.31 -3.98
C GLN A 68 10.97 2.28 -3.89
N ALA A 69 9.77 1.79 -3.55
CA ALA A 69 8.55 2.58 -3.50
C ALA A 69 8.50 3.56 -2.31
N LYS A 70 7.76 4.66 -2.51
CA LYS A 70 7.58 5.76 -1.55
C LYS A 70 6.10 6.20 -1.48
N TRP A 71 5.18 5.25 -1.35
CA TRP A 71 3.75 5.54 -1.38
C TRP A 71 3.26 6.18 -0.06
N GLY A 72 2.66 7.38 -0.12
CA GLY A 72 1.97 8.00 1.00
C GLY A 72 0.55 7.47 1.23
N ASN A 73 -0.03 6.72 0.27
CA ASN A 73 -1.41 6.24 0.30
C ASN A 73 -1.67 5.11 -0.71
N LEU A 74 -2.89 4.55 -0.67
CA LEU A 74 -3.34 3.48 -1.57
C LEU A 74 -3.41 3.88 -3.05
N ALA A 75 -3.69 5.14 -3.38
CA ALA A 75 -3.77 5.59 -4.77
C ALA A 75 -2.38 5.58 -5.43
N GLU A 76 -1.35 6.00 -4.70
CA GLU A 76 0.04 5.89 -5.13
C GLU A 76 0.50 4.43 -5.22
N LEU A 77 0.11 3.57 -4.27
CA LEU A 77 0.37 2.13 -4.38
C LEU A 77 -0.27 1.54 -5.65
N ARG A 78 -1.51 1.93 -5.97
CA ARG A 78 -2.23 1.49 -7.17
C ARG A 78 -1.66 2.06 -8.48
N ARG A 79 -0.85 3.12 -8.46
CA ARG A 79 -0.06 3.52 -9.64
C ARG A 79 1.05 2.51 -9.97
N THR A 80 1.55 1.78 -8.97
CA THR A 80 2.57 0.73 -9.15
C THR A 80 1.94 -0.66 -9.29
N PHE A 81 0.86 -0.93 -8.56
CA PHE A 81 0.11 -2.20 -8.59
C PHE A 81 -1.39 -1.93 -8.79
N PRO A 82 -1.87 -1.72 -10.03
CA PRO A 82 -3.27 -1.33 -10.29
C PRO A 82 -4.31 -2.30 -9.73
N ALA A 83 -4.02 -3.60 -9.80
CA ALA A 83 -4.87 -4.68 -9.27
C ALA A 83 -4.55 -5.06 -7.81
N ALA A 84 -4.06 -4.11 -6.99
CA ALA A 84 -3.89 -4.30 -5.55
C ALA A 84 -5.17 -3.91 -4.80
N ASP A 85 -5.72 -4.81 -3.99
CA ASP A 85 -7.03 -4.62 -3.36
C ASP A 85 -6.97 -4.47 -1.83
N PRO A 86 -7.58 -3.42 -1.25
CA PRO A 86 -7.77 -3.33 0.18
C PRO A 86 -8.89 -4.27 0.62
N VAL A 87 -8.59 -5.20 1.52
CA VAL A 87 -9.56 -6.16 2.07
C VAL A 87 -9.54 -6.09 3.58
N LYS A 88 -10.71 -6.19 4.22
CA LYS A 88 -10.85 -6.30 5.67
C LYS A 88 -10.81 -7.78 6.08
N ALA A 89 -9.87 -8.15 6.95
CA ALA A 89 -9.82 -9.47 7.60
C ALA A 89 -10.86 -9.55 8.75
N ALA A 90 -11.10 -10.75 9.30
CA ALA A 90 -12.07 -10.94 10.38
C ALA A 90 -11.64 -10.24 11.69
N SER A 91 -10.33 -10.11 11.91
CA SER A 91 -9.70 -9.25 12.93
C SER A 91 -10.00 -7.76 12.78
N SER A 92 -10.84 -7.37 11.82
CA SER A 92 -11.08 -6.00 11.34
C SER A 92 -9.85 -5.27 10.78
N ARG A 93 -8.69 -5.91 10.70
CA ARG A 93 -7.48 -5.36 10.09
C ARG A 93 -7.68 -5.17 8.58
N GLN A 94 -7.31 -4.00 8.07
CA GLN A 94 -7.18 -3.79 6.62
C GLN A 94 -5.83 -4.34 6.14
N VAL A 95 -5.88 -5.15 5.09
CA VAL A 95 -4.72 -5.71 4.39
C VAL A 95 -4.80 -5.35 2.90
N ILE A 96 -3.65 -5.31 2.22
CA ILE A 96 -3.56 -5.19 0.77
C ILE A 96 -3.28 -6.57 0.19
N VAL A 97 -4.06 -6.95 -0.82
CA VAL A 97 -3.94 -8.19 -1.55
C VAL A 97 -3.33 -7.89 -2.92
N PHE A 98 -2.24 -8.59 -3.27
CA PHE A 98 -1.54 -8.44 -4.54
C PHE A 98 -1.69 -9.71 -5.39
N ASN A 99 -2.00 -9.54 -6.67
CA ASN A 99 -2.01 -10.61 -7.66
C ASN A 99 -0.55 -10.91 -8.10
N ILE A 100 -0.12 -12.15 -7.93
CA ILE A 100 1.25 -12.61 -8.24
C ILE A 100 1.20 -13.67 -9.34
N SER A 101 2.16 -13.60 -10.28
CA SER A 101 2.33 -14.51 -11.42
C SER A 101 1.06 -14.74 -12.24
N GLY A 102 0.69 -13.74 -13.06
CA GLY A 102 -0.44 -13.86 -13.98
C GLY A 102 -1.76 -14.18 -13.27
N ASN A 103 -2.01 -13.59 -12.09
CA ASN A 103 -3.19 -13.82 -11.25
C ASN A 103 -3.26 -15.20 -10.55
N ALA A 104 -2.27 -16.09 -10.71
CA ALA A 104 -2.30 -17.44 -10.14
C ALA A 104 -2.23 -17.47 -8.59
N TYR A 105 -1.52 -16.52 -7.98
CA TYR A 105 -1.31 -16.46 -6.53
C TYR A 105 -1.79 -15.13 -5.91
N ARG A 106 -1.85 -15.12 -4.58
CA ARG A 106 -2.18 -13.95 -3.75
C ARG A 106 -1.13 -13.77 -2.67
N LEU A 107 -0.45 -12.64 -2.69
CA LEU A 107 0.37 -12.16 -1.57
C LEU A 107 -0.48 -11.19 -0.75
N ILE A 108 -0.63 -11.45 0.55
CA ILE A 108 -1.40 -10.64 1.49
C ILE A 108 -0.42 -9.93 2.42
N ALA A 109 -0.51 -8.59 2.51
CA ALA A 109 0.36 -7.78 3.35
C ALA A 109 -0.37 -6.61 4.01
N ALA A 110 -0.01 -6.26 5.25
CA ALA A 110 -0.44 -5.00 5.86
C ALA A 110 0.56 -3.89 5.49
N VAL A 111 0.07 -2.83 4.82
CA VAL A 111 0.87 -1.68 4.38
C VAL A 111 0.54 -0.48 5.28
N HIS A 112 1.52 -0.01 6.04
CA HIS A 112 1.39 1.11 6.98
C HIS A 112 2.04 2.35 6.34
N PHE A 113 1.27 3.08 5.52
CA PHE A 113 1.77 4.21 4.71
C PHE A 113 2.45 5.32 5.54
N ASN A 114 1.93 5.59 6.74
CA ASN A 114 2.45 6.61 7.65
C ASN A 114 3.84 6.27 8.26
N THR A 115 4.22 5.00 8.29
CA THR A 115 5.52 4.54 8.81
C THR A 115 6.42 3.92 7.73
N GLY A 116 5.93 3.77 6.51
CA GLY A 116 6.63 3.11 5.41
C GLY A 116 6.86 1.61 5.64
N LEU A 117 6.03 0.94 6.45
CA LEU A 117 6.23 -0.48 6.80
C LEU A 117 5.30 -1.41 6.03
N VAL A 118 5.85 -2.48 5.46
CA VAL A 118 5.11 -3.52 4.75
C VAL A 118 5.31 -4.86 5.45
N TYR A 119 4.27 -5.34 6.13
CA TYR A 119 4.28 -6.64 6.80
C TYR A 119 3.68 -7.69 5.86
N VAL A 120 4.49 -8.62 5.35
CA VAL A 120 3.95 -9.78 4.63
C VAL A 120 3.29 -10.74 5.61
N LEU A 121 2.08 -11.20 5.28
CA LEU A 121 1.23 -11.98 6.19
C LEU A 121 0.99 -13.40 5.69
N ALA A 122 0.64 -13.54 4.40
CA ALA A 122 0.38 -14.85 3.79
C ALA A 122 0.67 -14.83 2.28
N PHE A 123 0.90 -16.03 1.74
CA PHE A 123 0.96 -16.31 0.31
C PHE A 123 0.21 -17.62 0.04
N MET A 124 -0.62 -17.66 -0.99
CA MET A 124 -1.47 -18.81 -1.34
C MET A 124 -1.91 -18.76 -2.80
N SER A 125 -2.42 -19.87 -3.34
CA SER A 125 -3.05 -19.88 -4.66
C SER A 125 -4.35 -19.07 -4.69
N HIS A 126 -4.78 -18.64 -5.88
CA HIS A 126 -6.10 -18.04 -6.06
C HIS A 126 -7.23 -18.96 -5.56
N ALA A 127 -7.13 -20.27 -5.82
CA ALA A 127 -8.12 -21.25 -5.40
C ALA A 127 -8.23 -21.42 -3.87
N GLU A 128 -7.17 -21.13 -3.12
CA GLU A 128 -7.20 -21.09 -1.65
C GLU A 128 -7.72 -19.75 -1.12
N TYR A 129 -7.32 -18.65 -1.74
CA TYR A 129 -7.81 -17.31 -1.42
C TYR A 129 -9.34 -17.21 -1.53
N SER A 130 -9.92 -17.76 -2.61
CA SER A 130 -11.37 -17.77 -2.84
C SER A 130 -12.16 -18.53 -1.78
N LYS A 131 -11.53 -19.47 -1.05
CA LYS A 131 -12.15 -20.19 0.07
C LYS A 131 -12.31 -19.32 1.33
N ASN A 132 -11.83 -18.07 1.31
CA ASN A 132 -11.96 -17.02 2.34
C ASN A 132 -11.44 -17.34 3.77
N ARG A 133 -11.12 -18.59 4.10
CA ARG A 133 -10.66 -19.04 5.44
C ARG A 133 -9.51 -18.21 6.02
N TRP A 134 -8.63 -17.70 5.14
CA TRP A 134 -7.51 -16.84 5.51
C TRP A 134 -7.91 -15.57 6.28
N LYS A 135 -9.15 -15.08 6.12
CA LYS A 135 -9.67 -13.92 6.85
C LYS A 135 -9.76 -14.16 8.35
N ASN A 136 -9.91 -15.42 8.76
CA ASN A 136 -10.02 -15.81 10.17
C ASN A 136 -8.66 -16.14 10.81
N THR A 137 -7.56 -16.06 10.04
CA THR A 137 -6.20 -16.39 10.49
C THR A 137 -5.25 -15.18 10.49
N LEU A 138 -5.73 -13.97 10.15
CA LEU A 138 -4.94 -12.74 9.94
C LEU A 138 -5.54 -11.49 10.60
#